data_AF-A0A9D9STD2-F1
#
_entry.id   AF-A0A9D9STD2-F1
#
_cell.length_a   1.000
_cell.length_b   1.000
_cell.length_c   1.000
_cell.angle_alpha   90.00
_cell.angle_beta   90.00
_cell.angle_gamma   90.00
#
_symmetry.space_group_name_H-M   'P 1'
#
loop_
_entity.id
_entity.type
_entity.pdbx_description
1 polymer ?
#
loop_
_entity_poly.entity_id
_entity_poly.type
_entity_poly.pdbx_seq_one_letter_code
_entity_poly.pdbx_strand_id
1 'polypeptide(L)'
;MEEAAIAHSAQGEMRNRFAHSENEHGRKHLLRDHLNSVATMAGSFAALRPWREEASLAGLAHDLGKYGDLFQQRLEGLVSGLDHWSAGATLVATDRNLLSLAAALAIEGHHVGLCPGTPQSLASRLKAAAAHHPLGLRLSDPDFQRLRQRAQADGLHFTAPKQRVVQKLSGNGQTGTMLDIRLLFSCLVDADFMD
;
A
#
# COMPACT_ATOMS: atom_id res chain seq x y z
N MET A 1 16.01 -36.60 33.70
CA MET A 1 14.66 -36.93 33.21
C MET A 1 13.76 -35.77 33.62
N GLU A 2 13.32 -34.85 32.79
CA GLU A 2 13.51 -34.58 31.36
C GLU A 2 13.05 -33.12 31.23
N GLU A 3 13.85 -32.29 30.58
CA GLU A 3 13.36 -31.02 30.02
C GLU A 3 12.33 -31.35 28.95
N ALA A 4 11.06 -30.97 29.13
CA ALA A 4 10.13 -30.76 28.01
C ALA A 4 8.78 -30.26 28.54
N ALA A 5 8.55 -28.94 28.52
CA ALA A 5 7.19 -28.39 28.32
C ALA A 5 7.16 -26.86 28.27
N ILE A 6 7.89 -26.18 27.37
CA ILE A 6 7.38 -24.92 26.80
C ILE A 6 7.85 -24.79 25.34
N ALA A 7 7.30 -25.62 24.46
CA ALA A 7 7.19 -25.27 23.05
C ALA A 7 5.92 -24.43 22.88
N HIS A 8 5.98 -23.14 23.21
CA HIS A 8 4.90 -22.21 22.87
C HIS A 8 4.99 -21.86 21.38
N SER A 9 4.21 -22.62 20.60
CA SER A 9 3.53 -22.22 19.36
C SER A 9 4.09 -20.98 18.66
N ALA A 10 4.94 -21.19 17.64
CA ALA A 10 5.19 -20.22 16.58
C ALA A 10 4.05 -20.23 15.54
N GLN A 11 2.79 -20.27 15.99
CA GLN A 11 1.65 -19.89 15.17
C GLN A 11 1.22 -18.51 15.65
N GLY A 12 1.68 -17.47 14.93
CA GLY A 12 1.24 -16.11 15.21
C GLY A 12 -0.28 -16.08 15.12
N GLU A 13 -0.95 -15.79 16.24
CA GLU A 13 -2.39 -15.57 16.25
C GLU A 13 -2.75 -14.58 15.14
N MET A 14 -3.62 -15.00 14.23
CA MET A 14 -4.22 -14.11 13.24
C MET A 14 -5.11 -13.09 13.96
N ARG A 15 -4.51 -12.00 14.42
CA ARG A 15 -5.23 -10.87 14.97
C ARG A 15 -5.89 -10.11 13.85
N ASN A 16 -7.21 -9.97 13.92
CA ASN A 16 -7.96 -9.10 13.01
C ASN A 16 -7.33 -7.70 13.01
N ARG A 17 -6.97 -7.23 11.82
CA ARG A 17 -6.48 -5.87 11.57
C ARG A 17 -7.62 -5.08 10.95
N PHE A 18 -7.76 -3.82 11.33
CA PHE A 18 -8.80 -2.96 10.81
C PHE A 18 -8.22 -1.83 9.97
N ALA A 19 -8.96 -1.42 8.94
CA ALA A 19 -8.59 -0.31 8.05
C ALA A 19 -8.89 1.05 8.69
N HIS A 20 -9.99 1.12 9.46
CA HIS A 20 -10.54 2.35 10.02
C HIS A 20 -10.99 2.10 11.46
N SER A 21 -11.16 3.20 12.21
CA SER A 21 -11.90 3.16 13.48
C SER A 21 -13.36 2.75 13.19
N GLU A 22 -14.06 2.31 14.23
CA GLU A 22 -15.49 1.98 14.10
C GLU A 22 -16.27 3.16 13.53
N ASN A 23 -17.20 2.86 12.62
CA ASN A 23 -18.12 3.87 12.13
C ASN A 23 -19.17 4.24 13.21
N GLU A 24 -20.04 5.21 12.91
CA GLU A 24 -21.10 5.67 13.83
C GLU A 24 -22.07 4.55 14.28
N HIS A 25 -22.06 3.41 13.59
CA HIS A 25 -22.88 2.23 13.88
C HIS A 25 -22.09 1.10 14.59
N GLY A 26 -20.87 1.37 15.05
CA GLY A 26 -20.02 0.39 15.75
C GLY A 26 -19.46 -0.73 14.85
N ARG A 27 -19.51 -0.57 13.52
CA ARG A 27 -19.00 -1.58 12.58
C ARG A 27 -17.52 -1.36 12.33
N LYS A 28 -16.73 -2.42 12.46
CA LYS A 28 -15.32 -2.44 12.08
C LYS A 28 -15.15 -2.89 10.63
N HIS A 29 -14.22 -2.26 9.92
CA HIS A 29 -13.85 -2.67 8.56
C HIS A 29 -12.51 -3.42 8.60
N LEU A 30 -12.52 -4.73 8.29
CA LEU A 30 -11.30 -5.53 8.21
C LEU A 30 -10.38 -5.01 7.11
N LEU A 31 -9.08 -4.93 7.41
CA LEU A 31 -8.08 -4.39 6.51
C LEU A 31 -7.97 -5.19 5.21
N ARG A 32 -8.00 -6.52 5.27
CA ARG A 32 -7.99 -7.35 4.06
C ARG A 32 -9.21 -7.13 3.16
N ASP A 33 -10.38 -6.84 3.74
CA ASP A 33 -11.60 -6.67 2.98
C ASP A 33 -11.56 -5.33 2.25
N HIS A 34 -11.18 -4.27 2.97
CA HIS A 34 -10.88 -2.95 2.44
C HIS A 34 -9.86 -3.01 1.28
N LEU A 35 -8.69 -3.62 1.50
CA LEU A 35 -7.65 -3.68 0.46
C LEU A 35 -8.10 -4.45 -0.79
N ASN A 36 -8.88 -5.53 -0.65
CA ASN A 36 -9.44 -6.26 -1.79
C ASN A 36 -10.54 -5.46 -2.52
N SER A 37 -11.38 -4.75 -1.77
CA SER A 37 -12.43 -3.88 -2.29
C SER A 37 -11.82 -2.74 -3.12
N VAL A 38 -10.89 -1.99 -2.53
CA VAL A 38 -10.17 -0.90 -3.20
C VAL A 38 -9.40 -1.41 -4.41
N ALA A 39 -8.73 -2.57 -4.34
CA ALA A 39 -8.07 -3.19 -5.49
C ALA A 39 -9.04 -3.49 -6.64
N THR A 40 -10.22 -4.05 -6.32
CA THR A 40 -11.25 -4.41 -7.29
C THR A 40 -11.84 -3.15 -7.95
N MET A 41 -12.13 -2.14 -7.15
CA MET A 41 -12.68 -0.86 -7.62
C MET A 41 -11.67 -0.08 -8.46
N ALA A 42 -10.43 0.07 -8.00
CA ALA A 42 -9.38 0.78 -8.74
C ALA A 42 -9.10 0.11 -10.10
N GLY A 43 -9.08 -1.23 -10.15
CA GLY A 43 -9.00 -1.98 -11.40
C GLY A 43 -10.19 -1.76 -12.33
N SER A 44 -11.39 -1.63 -11.77
CA SER A 44 -12.62 -1.38 -12.53
C SER A 44 -12.69 0.05 -13.07
N PHE A 45 -12.22 1.03 -12.30
CA PHE A 45 -12.14 2.44 -12.72
C PHE A 45 -11.14 2.67 -13.86
N ALA A 46 -10.08 1.85 -13.92
CA ALA A 46 -9.18 1.82 -15.07
C ALA A 46 -9.88 1.30 -16.36
N ALA A 47 -11.07 0.70 -16.26
CA ALA A 47 -11.90 0.26 -17.37
C ALA A 47 -11.13 -0.60 -18.39
N LEU A 48 -11.13 -0.20 -19.68
CA LEU A 48 -10.45 -0.92 -20.76
C LEU A 48 -8.95 -0.61 -20.85
N ARG A 49 -8.37 0.09 -19.87
CA ARG A 49 -6.95 0.42 -19.90
C ARG A 49 -6.10 -0.86 -19.78
N PRO A 50 -5.01 -0.96 -20.57
CA PRO A 50 -4.12 -2.12 -20.52
C PRO A 50 -3.51 -2.35 -19.13
N TRP A 51 -3.27 -1.26 -18.40
CA TRP A 51 -2.62 -1.23 -17.09
C TRP A 51 -3.61 -1.37 -15.91
N ARG A 52 -4.85 -1.84 -16.13
CA ARG A 52 -5.84 -2.04 -15.04
C ARG A 52 -5.34 -2.90 -13.88
N GLU A 53 -4.50 -3.89 -14.17
CA GLU A 53 -3.90 -4.76 -13.16
C GLU A 53 -2.90 -3.97 -12.29
N GLU A 54 -2.23 -2.94 -12.83
CA GLU A 54 -1.36 -2.04 -12.07
C GLU A 54 -2.18 -1.14 -11.14
N ALA A 55 -3.36 -0.67 -11.56
CA ALA A 55 -4.29 0.06 -10.69
C ALA A 55 -4.84 -0.84 -9.56
N SER A 56 -5.13 -2.10 -9.87
CA SER A 56 -5.56 -3.08 -8.85
C SER A 56 -4.45 -3.35 -7.83
N LEU A 57 -3.20 -3.50 -8.30
CA LEU A 57 -2.03 -3.63 -7.43
C LEU A 57 -1.85 -2.39 -6.55
N ALA A 58 -2.09 -1.19 -7.08
CA ALA A 58 -2.05 0.04 -6.30
C ALA A 58 -3.07 -0.01 -5.15
N GLY A 59 -4.32 -0.35 -5.43
CA GLY A 59 -5.38 -0.50 -4.42
C GLY A 59 -5.05 -1.55 -3.36
N LEU A 60 -4.52 -2.71 -3.77
CA LEU A 60 -4.20 -3.80 -2.85
C LEU A 60 -3.05 -3.43 -1.89
N ALA A 61 -2.12 -2.59 -2.33
CA ALA A 61 -0.90 -2.27 -1.60
C ALA A 61 -0.94 -0.92 -0.89
N HIS A 62 -1.88 -0.02 -1.20
CA HIS A 62 -1.79 1.38 -0.80
C HIS A 62 -1.63 1.57 0.72
N ASP A 63 -2.37 0.77 1.47
CA ASP A 63 -2.45 0.83 2.92
C ASP A 63 -1.76 -0.31 3.65
N LEU A 64 -0.72 -0.88 3.04
CA LEU A 64 0.07 -1.94 3.65
C LEU A 64 0.60 -1.56 5.05
N GLY A 65 0.86 -0.29 5.31
CA GLY A 65 1.28 0.21 6.62
C GLY A 65 0.25 -0.01 7.73
N LYS A 66 -1.04 -0.20 7.39
CA LYS A 66 -2.11 -0.48 8.37
C LYS A 66 -1.95 -1.85 9.05
N TYR A 67 -1.15 -2.76 8.48
CA TYR A 67 -0.71 -4.01 9.14
C TYR A 67 0.35 -3.79 10.24
N GLY A 68 0.76 -2.55 10.50
CA GLY A 68 1.65 -2.17 11.60
C GLY A 68 0.91 -2.11 12.94
N ASP A 69 1.60 -2.47 14.04
CA ASP A 69 0.98 -2.46 15.38
C ASP A 69 0.69 -1.03 15.85
N LEU A 70 1.55 -0.07 15.47
CA LEU A 70 1.31 1.35 15.74
C LEU A 70 0.07 1.87 15.03
N PHE A 71 -0.26 1.38 13.83
CA PHE A 71 -1.47 1.80 13.15
C PHE A 71 -2.73 1.32 13.88
N GLN A 72 -2.74 0.09 14.39
CA GLN A 72 -3.88 -0.39 15.18
C GLN A 72 -4.03 0.40 16.49
N GLN A 73 -2.92 0.76 17.15
CA GLN A 73 -2.93 1.67 18.31
C GLN A 73 -3.42 3.09 17.95
N ARG A 74 -3.17 3.56 16.71
CA ARG A 74 -3.73 4.83 16.22
C ARG A 74 -5.25 4.77 16.14
N LEU A 75 -5.83 3.65 15.68
CA LEU A 75 -7.28 3.49 15.62
C LEU A 75 -7.93 3.53 17.01
N GLU A 76 -7.19 3.13 18.04
CA GLU A 76 -7.57 3.20 19.46
C GLU A 76 -7.31 4.58 20.10
N GLY A 77 -6.74 5.54 19.34
CA GLY A 77 -6.43 6.88 19.83
C GLY A 77 -5.17 6.99 20.71
N LEU A 78 -4.37 5.93 20.81
CA LEU A 78 -3.18 5.88 21.67
C LEU A 78 -1.97 6.58 21.07
N VAL A 79 -1.90 6.64 19.73
CA VAL A 79 -0.82 7.31 18.99
C VAL A 79 -1.38 8.05 17.78
N SER A 80 -0.63 9.02 17.27
CA SER A 80 -1.00 9.80 16.08
C SER A 80 0.24 10.09 15.22
N GLY A 81 0.06 10.81 14.11
CA GLY A 81 1.17 11.24 13.26
C GLY A 81 1.88 10.08 12.54
N LEU A 82 1.11 9.12 12.02
CA LEU A 82 1.67 7.96 11.32
C LEU A 82 1.53 8.05 9.80
N ASP A 83 2.61 7.69 9.10
CA ASP A 83 2.60 7.31 7.69
C ASP A 83 2.24 5.82 7.61
N HIS A 84 1.26 5.51 6.76
CA HIS A 84 0.84 4.14 6.46
C HIS A 84 0.90 3.78 4.97
N TRP A 85 1.29 4.73 4.12
CA TRP A 85 1.34 4.59 2.67
C TRP A 85 2.73 4.25 2.15
N SER A 86 3.80 4.71 2.81
CA SER A 86 5.17 4.53 2.34
C SER A 86 5.60 3.06 2.28
N ALA A 87 5.05 2.20 3.14
CA ALA A 87 5.33 0.77 3.12
C ALA A 87 4.84 0.12 1.81
N GLY A 88 3.62 0.45 1.39
CA GLY A 88 3.02 -0.02 0.15
C GLY A 88 3.78 0.46 -1.08
N ALA A 89 4.09 1.76 -1.11
CA ALA A 89 4.90 2.35 -2.17
C ALA A 89 6.28 1.70 -2.28
N THR A 90 6.94 1.44 -1.14
CA THR A 90 8.24 0.77 -1.08
C THR A 90 8.16 -0.66 -1.61
N LEU A 91 7.12 -1.41 -1.26
CA LEU A 91 6.90 -2.77 -1.76
C LEU A 91 6.87 -2.80 -3.29
N VAL A 92 6.02 -1.98 -3.91
CA VAL A 92 5.84 -1.99 -5.37
C VAL A 92 6.95 -1.26 -6.13
N ALA A 93 7.77 -0.43 -5.45
CA ALA A 93 8.92 0.24 -6.06
C ALA A 93 10.21 -0.60 -6.03
N THR A 94 10.30 -1.64 -5.18
CA THR A 94 11.55 -2.36 -4.94
C THR A 94 11.47 -3.87 -5.20
N ASP A 95 10.30 -4.49 -5.06
CA ASP A 95 10.12 -5.91 -5.42
C ASP A 95 10.22 -6.07 -6.94
N ARG A 96 11.17 -6.90 -7.41
CA ARG A 96 11.44 -7.10 -8.83
C ARG A 96 10.24 -7.63 -9.62
N ASN A 97 9.36 -8.40 -8.98
CA ASN A 97 8.17 -8.95 -9.62
C ASN A 97 7.06 -7.90 -9.68
N LEU A 98 6.93 -7.07 -8.65
CA LEU A 98 5.86 -6.08 -8.53
C LEU A 98 6.22 -4.69 -9.10
N LEU A 99 7.48 -4.47 -9.48
CA LEU A 99 8.03 -3.17 -9.88
C LEU A 99 7.08 -2.37 -10.79
N SER A 100 6.46 -1.32 -10.24
CA SER A 100 5.40 -0.55 -10.90
C SER A 100 5.49 0.92 -10.50
N LEU A 101 6.09 1.77 -11.35
CA LEU A 101 6.34 3.18 -11.02
C LEU A 101 5.03 3.97 -10.84
N ALA A 102 4.03 3.75 -11.68
CA ALA A 102 2.77 4.50 -11.60
C ALA A 102 1.99 4.12 -10.34
N ALA A 103 1.90 2.83 -10.02
CA ALA A 103 1.34 2.37 -8.74
C ALA A 103 2.11 2.94 -7.55
N ALA A 104 3.44 2.91 -7.57
CA ALA A 104 4.25 3.40 -6.46
C ALA A 104 4.08 4.91 -6.21
N LEU A 105 4.02 5.72 -7.28
CA LEU A 105 3.73 7.15 -7.19
C LEU A 105 2.30 7.42 -6.69
N ALA A 106 1.33 6.63 -7.16
CA ALA A 106 -0.04 6.76 -6.72
C ALA A 106 -0.20 6.43 -5.23
N ILE A 107 0.39 5.33 -4.78
CA ILE A 107 0.41 4.94 -3.37
C ILE A 107 1.15 5.98 -2.53
N GLU A 108 2.32 6.46 -2.95
CA GLU A 108 3.01 7.49 -2.17
C GLU A 108 2.16 8.76 -2.00
N GLY A 109 1.38 9.11 -3.02
CA GLY A 109 0.62 10.36 -3.08
C GLY A 109 -0.79 10.32 -2.50
N HIS A 110 -1.38 9.17 -2.14
CA HIS A 110 -2.83 9.11 -1.89
C HIS A 110 -3.31 9.92 -0.67
N HIS A 111 -2.42 10.23 0.29
CA HIS A 111 -2.73 11.15 1.39
C HIS A 111 -2.16 12.56 1.23
N VAL A 112 -1.17 12.76 0.36
CA VAL A 112 -0.37 13.99 0.29
C VAL A 112 -0.44 14.68 -1.07
N GLY A 113 -1.18 14.11 -2.01
CA GLY A 113 -1.23 14.50 -3.41
C GLY A 113 -0.13 13.83 -4.24
N LEU A 114 -0.43 13.65 -5.54
CA LEU A 114 0.49 13.05 -6.49
C LEU A 114 1.72 13.95 -6.73
N CYS A 115 2.88 13.50 -6.26
CA CYS A 115 4.14 14.17 -6.52
C CYS A 115 4.72 13.74 -7.88
N PRO A 116 5.30 14.67 -8.67
CA PRO A 116 6.14 14.28 -9.80
C PRO A 116 7.26 13.34 -9.34
N GLY A 117 7.60 12.36 -10.16
CA GLY A 117 8.72 11.50 -9.82
C GLY A 117 9.23 10.61 -10.92
N THR A 118 10.54 10.38 -10.86
CA THR A 118 11.24 9.28 -11.53
C THR A 118 11.47 8.16 -10.51
N PRO A 119 11.92 6.97 -10.95
CA PRO A 119 12.33 5.91 -10.03
C PRO A 119 13.34 6.40 -8.98
N GLN A 120 14.30 7.23 -9.38
CA GLN A 120 15.34 7.76 -8.50
C GLN A 120 14.76 8.73 -7.47
N SER A 121 13.95 9.71 -7.90
CA SER A 121 13.38 10.69 -6.96
C SER A 121 12.41 10.03 -5.98
N LEU A 122 11.62 9.05 -6.44
CA LEU A 122 10.73 8.27 -5.58
C LEU A 122 11.53 7.46 -4.55
N ALA A 123 12.57 6.75 -4.99
CA ALA A 123 13.44 5.99 -4.08
C ALA A 123 14.08 6.91 -3.01
N SER A 124 14.51 8.12 -3.39
CA SER A 124 15.02 9.12 -2.44
C SER A 124 13.97 9.54 -1.41
N ARG A 125 12.71 9.77 -1.83
CA ARG A 125 11.62 10.14 -0.91
C ARG A 125 11.25 9.00 0.03
N LEU A 126 11.14 7.76 -0.46
CA LEU A 126 10.87 6.59 0.37
C LEU A 126 12.00 6.34 1.39
N LYS A 127 13.26 6.53 0.99
CA LYS A 127 14.40 6.47 1.90
C LYS A 127 14.35 7.57 2.96
N ALA A 128 13.95 8.79 2.57
CA ALA A 128 13.76 9.89 3.51
C ALA A 128 12.62 9.58 4.50
N ALA A 129 11.49 9.07 4.03
CA ALA A 129 10.36 8.63 4.86
C ALA A 129 10.78 7.61 5.95
N ALA A 130 11.68 6.69 5.60
CA ALA A 130 12.21 5.70 6.54
C ALA A 130 13.25 6.25 7.54
N ALA A 131 13.97 7.32 7.19
CA ALA A 131 15.00 7.90 8.05
C ALA A 131 14.49 9.08 8.89
N HIS A 132 14.00 10.11 8.21
CA HIS A 132 13.43 11.34 8.79
C HIS A 132 12.30 11.80 7.86
N HIS A 133 11.06 11.44 8.21
CA HIS A 133 9.92 11.70 7.34
C HIS A 133 9.76 13.20 7.07
N PRO A 134 9.64 13.64 5.80
CA PRO A 134 9.57 15.08 5.45
C PRO A 134 8.45 15.85 6.14
N LEU A 135 7.33 15.17 6.42
CA LEU A 135 6.17 15.73 7.13
C LEU A 135 6.21 15.54 8.66
N GLY A 136 7.33 15.06 9.23
CA GLY A 136 7.45 14.78 10.67
C GLY A 136 6.62 13.58 11.15
N LEU A 137 6.15 12.72 10.23
CA LEU A 137 5.40 11.51 10.55
C LEU A 137 6.33 10.36 10.92
N ARG A 138 5.78 9.36 11.62
CA ARG A 138 6.48 8.10 11.89
C ARG A 138 5.88 6.99 11.02
N LEU A 139 6.72 6.14 10.42
CA LEU A 139 6.21 4.94 9.77
C LEU A 139 5.44 4.08 10.77
N SER A 140 4.29 3.55 10.34
CA SER A 140 3.48 2.61 11.15
C SER A 140 4.27 1.34 11.50
N ASP A 141 5.20 0.95 10.63
CA ASP A 141 6.20 -0.08 10.86
C ASP A 141 7.39 0.19 9.90
N PRO A 142 8.66 0.22 10.37
CA PRO A 142 9.81 0.42 9.49
C PRO A 142 10.14 -0.79 8.59
N ASP A 143 9.60 -1.97 8.89
CA ASP A 143 9.86 -3.22 8.16
C ASP A 143 8.68 -3.58 7.25
N PHE A 144 8.75 -3.11 6.00
CA PHE A 144 7.72 -3.40 5.00
C PHE A 144 7.65 -4.89 4.62
N GLN A 145 8.70 -5.69 4.83
CA GLN A 145 8.65 -7.13 4.57
C GLN A 145 7.85 -7.85 5.64
N ARG A 146 7.98 -7.46 6.91
CA ARG A 146 7.10 -7.94 7.98
C ARG A 146 5.64 -7.59 7.69
N LEU A 147 5.36 -6.36 7.24
CA LEU A 147 4.00 -5.97 6.85
C LEU A 147 3.47 -6.82 5.69
N ARG A 148 4.28 -7.05 4.66
CA ARG A 148 3.94 -7.95 3.55
C ARG A 148 3.62 -9.36 4.04
N GLN A 149 4.42 -9.93 4.94
CA GLN A 149 4.19 -11.26 5.49
C GLN A 149 2.88 -11.33 6.28
N ARG A 150 2.56 -10.29 7.07
CA ARG A 150 1.30 -10.18 7.80
C ARG A 150 0.10 -10.11 6.84
N ALA A 151 0.20 -9.31 5.78
CA ALA A 151 -0.82 -9.23 4.73
C ALA A 151 -1.03 -10.59 4.03
N GLN A 152 0.06 -11.30 3.72
CA GLN A 152 0.00 -12.63 3.11
C GLN A 152 -0.60 -13.69 4.05
N ALA A 153 -0.29 -13.63 5.33
CA ALA A 153 -0.91 -14.50 6.33
C ALA A 153 -2.43 -14.26 6.43
N ASP A 154 -2.88 -13.03 6.20
CA ASP A 154 -4.29 -12.63 6.15
C ASP A 154 -4.96 -12.89 4.77
N GLY A 155 -4.28 -13.65 3.90
CA GLY A 155 -4.83 -14.11 2.61
C GLY A 155 -4.63 -13.15 1.44
N LEU A 156 -3.86 -12.06 1.59
CA LEU A 156 -3.59 -11.14 0.48
C LEU A 156 -2.44 -11.63 -0.40
N HIS A 157 -2.65 -11.58 -1.72
CA HIS A 157 -1.66 -12.00 -2.71
C HIS A 157 -1.35 -10.88 -3.70
N PHE A 158 -0.14 -10.30 -3.57
CA PHE A 158 0.35 -9.30 -4.52
C PHE A 158 0.82 -9.98 -5.81
N THR A 159 0.17 -9.64 -6.93
CA THR A 159 0.49 -10.20 -8.24
C THR A 159 1.07 -9.14 -9.17
N ALA A 160 2.01 -9.56 -10.02
CA ALA A 160 2.64 -8.67 -10.98
C ALA A 160 1.66 -8.29 -12.09
N PRO A 161 1.49 -7.01 -12.45
CA PRO A 161 0.65 -6.61 -13.55
C PRO A 161 1.28 -7.03 -14.89
N LYS A 162 0.46 -7.53 -15.81
CA LYS A 162 0.90 -7.91 -17.16
C LYS A 162 1.37 -6.71 -17.97
N GLN A 163 0.67 -5.59 -17.85
CA GLN A 163 1.04 -4.34 -18.48
C GLN A 163 1.08 -3.22 -17.45
N ARG A 164 2.06 -2.32 -17.62
CA ARG A 164 2.31 -1.16 -16.76
C ARG A 164 2.17 0.11 -17.59
N VAL A 165 1.76 1.20 -16.96
CA VAL A 165 1.73 2.56 -17.52
C VAL A 165 3.12 2.94 -18.03
N VAL A 166 4.16 2.66 -17.24
CA VAL A 166 5.54 2.98 -17.58
C VAL A 166 6.27 1.69 -17.99
N GLN A 167 6.36 1.43 -19.30
CA GLN A 167 7.04 0.25 -19.83
C GLN A 167 8.53 0.48 -20.10
N LYS A 168 8.91 1.66 -20.65
CA LYS A 168 10.29 2.15 -20.85
C LYS A 168 10.30 3.68 -20.80
N LEU A 169 11.31 4.28 -20.18
CA LEU A 169 11.48 5.74 -20.02
C LEU A 169 11.97 6.46 -21.32
N SER A 170 11.67 5.94 -22.50
CA SER A 170 12.27 6.42 -23.75
C SER A 170 11.20 6.61 -24.84
N GLY A 171 10.91 7.88 -25.16
CA GLY A 171 10.08 8.26 -26.31
C GLY A 171 9.25 9.53 -26.11
N ASN A 172 8.79 10.11 -27.22
CA ASN A 172 8.00 11.35 -27.33
C ASN A 172 6.57 11.28 -26.72
N GLY A 173 6.23 10.22 -25.97
CA GLY A 173 4.91 9.96 -25.40
C GLY A 173 4.70 10.45 -23.96
N GLN A 174 5.54 11.36 -23.47
CA GLN A 174 5.61 11.78 -22.07
C GLN A 174 4.27 12.29 -21.52
N THR A 175 3.50 13.03 -22.31
CA THR A 175 2.18 13.55 -21.90
C THR A 175 1.15 12.43 -21.71
N GLY A 176 1.12 11.43 -22.59
CA GLY A 176 0.20 10.30 -22.48
C GLY A 176 0.45 9.49 -21.21
N THR A 177 1.72 9.16 -20.95
CA THR A 177 2.13 8.50 -19.70
C THR A 177 1.80 9.35 -18.47
N MET A 178 2.01 10.66 -18.53
CA MET A 178 1.69 11.59 -17.44
C MET A 178 0.19 11.58 -17.10
N LEU A 179 -0.67 11.55 -18.12
CA LEU A 179 -2.13 11.47 -17.97
C LEU A 179 -2.56 10.11 -17.43
N ASP A 180 -1.96 9.01 -17.89
CA ASP A 180 -2.26 7.67 -17.39
C ASP A 180 -1.82 7.49 -15.92
N ILE A 181 -0.70 8.07 -15.49
CA ILE A 181 -0.31 8.08 -14.06
C ILE A 181 -1.36 8.84 -13.22
N ARG A 182 -1.85 9.98 -13.71
CA ARG A 182 -2.90 10.76 -13.02
C ARG A 182 -4.21 9.99 -12.97
N LEU A 183 -4.57 9.31 -14.05
CA LEU A 183 -5.78 8.50 -14.08
C LEU A 183 -5.67 7.31 -13.12
N LEU A 184 -4.52 6.63 -13.06
CA LEU A 184 -4.28 5.55 -12.10
C LEU A 184 -4.36 6.07 -10.65
N PHE A 185 -3.78 7.24 -10.38
CA PHE A 185 -3.90 7.92 -9.09
C PHE A 185 -5.37 8.22 -8.74
N SER A 186 -6.15 8.76 -9.68
CA SER A 186 -7.60 8.98 -9.49
C SER A 186 -8.31 7.66 -9.20
N CYS A 187 -8.04 6.60 -9.97
CA CYS A 187 -8.63 5.28 -9.76
C CYS A 187 -8.37 4.76 -8.33
N LEU A 188 -7.16 4.99 -7.79
CA LEU A 188 -6.83 4.60 -6.43
C LEU A 188 -7.58 5.45 -5.40
N VAL A 189 -7.48 6.78 -5.48
CA VAL A 189 -8.06 7.69 -4.48
C VAL A 189 -9.58 7.63 -4.48
N ASP A 190 -10.21 7.56 -5.66
CA ASP A 190 -11.66 7.42 -5.79
C ASP A 190 -12.14 6.08 -5.23
N ALA A 191 -11.36 4.99 -5.43
CA ALA A 191 -11.69 3.68 -4.89
C ALA A 191 -11.57 3.63 -3.36
N ASP A 192 -10.48 4.17 -2.81
CA ASP A 192 -10.24 4.26 -1.37
C ASP A 192 -11.31 5.12 -0.67
N PHE A 193 -11.72 6.24 -1.29
CA PHE A 193 -12.76 7.09 -0.74
C PHE A 193 -14.17 6.46 -0.75
N MET A 194 -14.47 5.61 -1.73
CA MET A 194 -15.79 5.02 -1.89
C MET A 194 -16.03 3.77 -1.04
N ASP A 195 -14.97 3.15 -0.54
CA ASP A 195 -15.03 1.95 0.31
C ASP A 195 -15.34 2.28 1.79
#